data_AF-A0A9D7Z3G7-F1
#
_entry.id   AF-A0A9D7Z3G7-F1
#
_cell.length_a   1.000
_cell.length_b   1.000
_cell.length_c   1.000
_cell.angle_alpha   90.00
_cell.angle_beta   90.00
_cell.angle_gamma   90.00
#
_symmetry.space_group_name_H-M   'P 1'
#
loop_
_entity.id
_entity.type
_entity.pdbx_description
1 polymer ?
#
loop_
_entity_poly.entity_id
_entity_poly.type
_entity_poly.pdbx_seq_one_letter_code
_entity_poly.pdbx_strand_id
1 'polypeptide(L)'
;MNYQKLDAALATALNDVEDLEKPSLGVFIHTEPILDSNATAVLENFGVSGVTSGKDIFTATLSPNAISQLSEQPWVKFLKRSQQLHLVNRRINTGKLGV
;
A
#
# COMPACT_ATOMS: atom_id res chain seq x y z
N MET A 1 -8.40 -2.99 -15.15
CA MET A 1 -7.31 -3.46 -14.24
C MET A 1 -5.95 -3.41 -14.93
N ASN A 2 -5.03 -2.57 -14.44
CA ASN A 2 -3.70 -2.37 -15.05
C ASN A 2 -2.58 -3.04 -14.23
N TYR A 3 -2.21 -4.27 -14.62
CA TYR A 3 -1.16 -5.06 -13.98
C TYR A 3 0.26 -4.48 -14.15
N GLN A 4 0.47 -3.55 -15.08
CA GLN A 4 1.78 -2.90 -15.25
C GLN A 4 2.10 -1.95 -14.10
N LYS A 5 1.07 -1.44 -13.41
CA LYS A 5 1.22 -0.57 -12.24
C LYS A 5 1.28 -1.34 -10.93
N LEU A 6 0.95 -2.63 -10.94
CA LEU A 6 0.92 -3.50 -9.78
C LEU A 6 2.27 -4.20 -9.62
N ASP A 7 2.79 -4.24 -8.39
CA ASP A 7 3.96 -5.06 -8.08
C ASP A 7 3.60 -6.55 -8.12
N ALA A 8 4.57 -7.41 -8.49
CA ALA A 8 4.35 -8.86 -8.56
C ALA A 8 3.86 -9.45 -7.22
N ALA A 9 4.33 -8.90 -6.09
CA ALA A 9 3.88 -9.31 -4.76
C ALA A 9 2.41 -8.97 -4.50
N LEU A 10 1.91 -7.87 -5.09
CA LEU A 10 0.51 -7.47 -4.99
C LEU A 10 -0.35 -8.27 -5.96
N ALA A 11 0.11 -8.47 -7.20
CA ALA A 11 -0.57 -9.32 -8.18
C ALA A 11 -0.77 -10.75 -7.67
N THR A 12 0.25 -11.31 -7.00
CA THR A 12 0.14 -12.64 -6.37
C THR A 12 -0.86 -12.63 -5.22
N ALA A 13 -0.80 -11.62 -4.35
CA ALA A 13 -1.72 -11.51 -3.22
C ALA A 13 -3.18 -11.29 -3.67
N LEU A 14 -3.40 -10.63 -4.81
CA LEU A 14 -4.72 -10.46 -5.41
C LEU A 14 -5.31 -11.78 -5.92
N ASN A 15 -4.48 -12.68 -6.45
CA ASN A 15 -4.92 -13.99 -6.92
C ASN A 15 -5.25 -14.95 -5.75
N ASP A 16 -4.65 -14.74 -4.58
CA ASP A 16 -4.81 -15.58 -3.39
C ASP A 16 -6.07 -15.21 -2.58
N VAL A 17 -6.64 -14.03 -2.80
CA VAL A 17 -7.82 -13.55 -2.07
C VAL A 17 -9.11 -14.05 -2.73
N GLU A 18 -9.85 -14.90 -2.02
CA GLU A 18 -11.20 -15.34 -2.41
C GLU A 18 -12.25 -14.22 -2.32
N ASP A 19 -12.05 -13.26 -1.42
CA ASP A 19 -13.03 -12.23 -1.06
C ASP A 19 -12.64 -10.86 -1.63
N LEU A 20 -13.11 -10.58 -2.85
CA LEU A 20 -12.74 -9.39 -3.64
C LEU A 20 -13.22 -8.06 -3.04
N GLU A 21 -14.17 -8.11 -2.12
CA GLU A 21 -14.77 -6.93 -1.49
C GLU A 21 -14.12 -6.59 -0.15
N LYS A 22 -13.49 -7.58 0.51
CA LYS A 22 -12.94 -7.40 1.84
C LYS A 22 -11.58 -6.67 1.81
N PRO A 23 -11.43 -5.52 2.49
CA PRO A 23 -10.15 -4.82 2.57
C PRO A 23 -9.18 -5.63 3.43
N SER A 24 -8.28 -6.35 2.77
CA SER A 24 -7.35 -7.30 3.40
C SER A 24 -5.89 -7.07 2.98
N LEU A 25 -5.68 -6.27 1.94
CA LEU A 25 -4.38 -6.08 1.32
C LEU A 25 -3.82 -4.71 1.71
N GLY A 26 -2.83 -4.70 2.59
CA GLY A 26 -2.00 -3.52 2.81
C GLY A 26 -1.26 -3.19 1.52
N VAL A 27 -1.41 -1.96 1.01
CA VAL A 27 -0.75 -1.47 -0.21
C VAL A 27 -0.13 -0.09 -0.01
N PHE A 28 1.02 0.11 -0.64
CA PHE A 28 1.63 1.40 -0.89
C PHE A 28 1.13 1.93 -2.23
N ILE A 29 0.53 3.11 -2.20
CA ILE A 29 -0.03 3.79 -3.36
C ILE A 29 0.93 4.94 -3.69
N HIS A 30 1.61 4.84 -4.81
CA HIS A 30 2.45 5.90 -5.35
C HIS A 30 1.64 6.68 -6.38
N THR A 31 1.34 7.92 -6.04
CA THR A 31 0.58 8.85 -6.88
C THR A 31 1.49 9.90 -7.49
N GLU A 32 0.93 10.74 -8.34
CA GLU A 32 1.61 11.98 -8.71
C GLU A 32 1.74 12.94 -7.52
N PRO A 33 2.80 13.77 -7.49
CA PRO A 33 3.06 14.71 -6.40
C PRO A 33 2.01 15.81 -6.26
N ILE A 34 1.25 16.06 -7.33
CA ILE A 34 0.16 17.01 -7.36
C ILE A 34 -1.12 16.20 -7.55
N LEU A 35 -1.80 15.92 -6.44
CA LEU A 35 -3.12 15.29 -6.43
C LEU A 35 -4.20 16.37 -6.40
N ASP A 36 -5.15 16.27 -7.33
CA ASP A 36 -6.35 17.09 -7.27
C ASP A 36 -7.23 16.73 -6.05
N SER A 37 -8.11 17.65 -5.66
CA SER A 37 -9.08 17.42 -4.57
C SER A 37 -9.95 16.19 -4.81
N ASN A 38 -10.25 15.88 -6.09
CA ASN A 38 -11.00 14.67 -6.45
C ASN A 38 -10.20 13.39 -6.15
N ALA A 39 -8.90 13.38 -6.47
CA ALA A 39 -8.05 12.22 -6.20
C ALA A 39 -7.82 12.02 -4.69
N THR A 40 -7.74 13.12 -3.94
CA THR A 40 -7.72 13.10 -2.46
C THR A 40 -8.99 12.45 -1.91
N ALA A 41 -10.17 12.87 -2.38
CA ALA A 41 -11.45 12.28 -1.96
C ALA A 41 -11.56 10.80 -2.31
N VAL A 42 -11.03 10.39 -3.47
CA VAL A 42 -10.96 8.97 -3.86
C VAL A 42 -10.08 8.17 -2.89
N LEU A 43 -8.90 8.67 -2.55
CA LEU A 43 -8.00 8.04 -1.57
C LEU A 43 -8.68 7.92 -0.19
N GLU A 44 -9.33 8.98 0.29
CA GLU A 44 -10.06 8.98 1.56
C GLU A 44 -11.22 7.97 1.57
N ASN A 45 -11.98 7.88 0.47
CA ASN A 45 -13.04 6.87 0.31
C ASN A 45 -12.51 5.44 0.36
N PHE A 46 -11.28 5.23 -0.10
CA PHE A 46 -10.60 3.93 -0.02
C PHE A 46 -9.99 3.64 1.35
N GLY A 47 -10.15 4.54 2.34
CA GLY A 47 -9.62 4.35 3.69
C GLY A 47 -8.14 4.73 3.81
N VAL A 48 -7.59 5.46 2.83
CA VAL A 48 -6.24 6.00 2.90
C VAL A 48 -6.24 7.17 3.88
N SER A 49 -5.63 6.97 5.04
CA SER A 49 -5.49 8.00 6.06
C SER A 49 -4.17 8.73 5.91
N GLY A 50 -4.17 10.06 6.10
CA GLY A 50 -2.95 10.87 6.05
C GLY A 50 -2.57 11.35 4.64
N VAL A 51 -3.56 11.64 3.79
CA VAL A 51 -3.35 12.28 2.49
C VAL A 51 -2.91 13.73 2.71
N THR A 52 -1.60 13.93 2.91
CA THR A 52 -1.00 15.25 3.08
C THR A 52 -0.38 15.75 1.78
N SER A 53 -0.67 17.01 1.44
CA SER A 53 -0.06 17.70 0.30
C SER A 53 1.47 17.67 0.40
N GLY A 54 2.15 17.11 -0.62
CA GLY A 54 3.60 16.96 -0.66
C GLY A 54 4.13 15.56 -0.30
N LYS A 55 3.26 14.58 -0.05
CA LYS A 55 3.63 13.16 -0.09
C LYS A 55 3.10 12.52 -1.35
N ASP A 56 3.95 11.73 -2.00
CA ASP A 56 3.61 11.02 -3.23
C ASP A 56 3.31 9.54 -2.96
N ILE A 57 3.52 9.10 -1.71
CA ILE A 57 3.38 7.70 -1.29
C ILE A 57 2.46 7.64 -0.08
N PHE A 58 1.39 6.87 -0.23
CA PHE A 58 0.39 6.62 0.81
C PHE A 58 0.29 5.14 1.14
N THR A 59 -0.20 4.82 2.33
CA THR A 59 -0.42 3.45 2.79
C THR A 59 -1.87 3.26 3.17
N ALA A 60 -2.51 2.22 2.64
CA ALA A 60 -3.88 1.85 3.02
C ALA A 60 -4.10 0.35 2.91
N THR A 61 -5.14 -0.12 3.60
CA THR A 61 -5.62 -1.50 3.46
C THR A 61 -6.79 -1.48 2.51
N LEU A 62 -6.59 -2.01 1.30
CA LEU A 62 -7.57 -1.98 0.23
C LEU A 62 -8.11 -3.37 -0.08
N SER A 63 -9.29 -3.41 -0.68
CA SER A 63 -9.84 -4.62 -1.29
C SER A 63 -9.28 -4.83 -2.70
N PRO A 64 -9.28 -6.07 -3.21
CA PRO A 64 -8.91 -6.35 -4.59
C PRO A 64 -9.64 -5.49 -5.62
N ASN A 65 -10.94 -5.25 -5.41
CA ASN A 65 -11.75 -4.41 -6.28
C ASN A 65 -11.29 -2.93 -6.25
N ALA A 66 -11.00 -2.40 -5.06
CA ALA A 66 -10.46 -1.05 -4.90
C ALA A 66 -9.10 -0.88 -5.59
N ILE A 67 -8.23 -1.88 -5.52
CA ILE A 67 -6.94 -1.88 -6.22
C ILE A 67 -7.14 -1.84 -7.73
N SER A 68 -8.12 -2.59 -8.24
CA SER A 68 -8.48 -2.57 -9.65
C SER A 68 -8.91 -1.17 -10.10
N GLN A 69 -9.80 -0.52 -9.34
CA GLN A 69 -10.27 0.84 -9.61
C GLN A 69 -9.17 1.89 -9.52
N LEU A 70 -8.25 1.78 -8.55
CA LEU A 70 -7.10 2.67 -8.42
C LEU A 70 -6.09 2.48 -9.54
N SER A 71 -5.87 1.26 -10.01
CA SER A 71 -4.93 0.99 -11.11
C SER A 71 -5.34 1.68 -12.42
N GLU A 72 -6.63 1.95 -12.58
CA GLU A 72 -7.21 2.63 -13.74
C GLU A 72 -7.09 4.16 -13.68
N GLN A 73 -6.80 4.70 -12.49
CA GLN A 73 -6.62 6.12 -12.33
C GLN A 73 -5.32 6.60 -13.00
N PRO A 74 -5.35 7.73 -13.74
CA PRO A 74 -4.17 8.24 -14.45
C PRO A 74 -3.09 8.76 -13.49
N TRP A 75 -3.50 9.36 -12.37
CA TRP A 75 -2.62 9.92 -11.34
C TRP A 75 -1.95 8.85 -10.45
N VAL A 76 -2.34 7.58 -10.57
CA VAL A 76 -1.65 6.47 -9.89
C VAL A 76 -0.49 6.00 -10.74
N LYS A 77 0.73 6.18 -10.23
CA LYS A 77 1.95 5.68 -10.88
C LYS A 77 2.14 4.18 -10.61
N PHE A 78 2.19 3.80 -9.33
CA PHE A 78 2.45 2.42 -8.93
C PHE A 78 1.72 2.04 -7.65
N LEU A 79 1.33 0.77 -7.57
CA LEU A 79 0.72 0.13 -6.42
C LEU A 79 1.61 -1.04 -5.99
N LYS A 80 2.15 -0.98 -4.77
CA LYS A 80 2.99 -2.04 -4.20
C LYS A 80 2.33 -2.65 -2.99
N ARG A 81 2.63 -3.92 -2.69
CA ARG A 81 2.15 -4.54 -1.44
C ARG A 81 2.89 -3.93 -0.25
N SER A 82 2.13 -3.41 0.71
CA SER A 82 2.67 -2.98 2.00
C SER A 82 2.86 -4.20 2.88
N GLN A 83 4.11 -4.59 3.07
CA GLN A 83 4.46 -5.65 3.99
C GLN A 83 4.64 -5.04 5.38
N GLN A 84 3.98 -5.63 6.37
CA GLN A 84 4.15 -5.26 7.77
C GLN A 84 5.57 -5.61 8.18
N LEU A 85 6.45 -4.62 8.18
CA LEU A 85 7.81 -4.78 8.68
C LEU A 85 7.74 -4.92 10.20
N HIS A 86 7.95 -6.14 10.69
CA HIS A 86 8.19 -6.36 12.11
C HIS A 86 9.57 -5.79 12.46
N LEU A 87 9.58 -4.71 13.24
CA LEU A 87 10.81 -4.15 13.77
C LEU A 87 11.44 -5.14 14.75
N VAL A 88 12.42 -5.91 14.28
CA VAL A 88 13.20 -6.82 15.11
C VAL A 88 14.18 -6.02 15.97
N ASN A 89 13.69 -5.43 17.05
CA ASN A 89 14.55 -4.84 18.08
C ASN A 89 15.20 -5.97 18.89
N ARG A 90 16.08 -6.74 18.25
CA ARG A 90 16.95 -7.68 18.96
C ARG A 90 17.98 -6.83 19.69
N ARG A 91 17.72 -6.50 20.95
CA ARG A 91 18.76 -6.03 21.87
C ARG A 91 19.86 -7.09 21.83
N ILE A 92 20.97 -6.78 21.17
CA ILE A 92 22.20 -7.54 21.28
C ILE A 92 22.67 -7.28 22.71
N ASN A 93 22.19 -8.09 23.66
CA ASN A 93 22.69 -8.08 25.01
C ASN A 93 24.06 -8.77 24.92
N THR A 94 25.11 -7.98 24.69
CA THR A 94 26.50 -8.41 24.82
C THR A 94 26.77 -8.69 26.30
N GLY A 95 26.21 -9.79 26.78
CA GLY A 95 26.52 -10.37 28.08
C GLY A 95 27.95 -10.88 28.06
N LYS A 96 28.87 -10.03 28.47
CA LYS A 96 30.03 -10.32 29.32
C LYS A 96 30.52 -11.79 29.22
N LEU A 97 31.33 -12.09 28.21
CA LEU A 97 32.20 -13.27 28.24
C LEU A 97 33.32 -12.97 29.24
N GLY A 98 33.14 -13.46 30.46
CA GLY A 98 34.18 -13.53 31.47
C GLY A 98 34.03 -14.83 32.23
N VAL A 99 34.87 -15.81 31.87
CA VAL A 99 35.65 -16.71 32.75
C VAL A 99 36.88 -17.13 31.94
#